data_AF-U1R3P9-F1
#
_entry.id   AF-U1R3P9-F1
#
_cell.length_a   1.000
_cell.length_b   1.000
_cell.length_c   1.000
_cell.angle_alpha   90.00
_cell.angle_beta   90.00
_cell.angle_gamma   90.00
#
_symmetry.space_group_name_H-M   'P 1'
#
loop_
_entity.id
_entity.type
_entity.pdbx_description
1 polymer ?
#
loop_
_entity_poly.entity_id
_entity_poly.type
_entity_poly.pdbx_seq_one_letter_code
_entity_poly.pdbx_strand_id
1 'polypeptide(L)'
;MSSNDSPPQKRGGATDAERREQTIGGYETAIGRLQETRVPESRQDALVGACNAVQDSLQADDETVSTDELMILTAVTAEAINDVREAKTVGVEEDLPVGRRHDVGVPTEEYVLTTAEREEALGVLSNLLLLAVDTDSEYSEA
;
A
#
# COMPACT_ATOMS: atom_id res chain seq x y z
N MET A 1 35.95 42.37 19.54
CA MET A 1 35.85 40.90 19.48
C MET A 1 34.38 40.57 19.48
N SER A 2 33.81 40.29 18.31
CA SER A 2 32.37 39.97 18.17
C SER A 2 32.17 38.51 18.53
N SER A 3 31.43 38.24 19.61
CA SER A 3 30.90 36.92 19.92
C SER A 3 29.84 36.56 18.88
N ASN A 4 30.19 35.67 17.96
CA ASN A 4 29.18 34.95 17.17
C ASN A 4 28.59 33.85 18.06
N ASP A 5 27.55 34.20 18.80
CA ASP A 5 26.68 33.23 19.45
C ASP A 5 25.65 32.77 18.42
N SER A 6 25.98 31.68 17.70
CA SER A 6 25.06 31.07 16.75
C SER A 6 24.14 30.12 17.53
N PRO A 7 22.81 30.28 17.49
CA PRO A 7 21.90 29.34 18.13
C PRO A 7 21.99 27.97 17.43
N PRO A 8 21.84 26.86 18.18
CA PRO A 8 21.84 25.54 17.56
C PRO A 8 20.62 25.44 16.64
N GLN A 9 20.86 25.26 15.35
CA GLN A 9 19.83 24.83 14.42
C GLN A 9 19.36 23.44 14.87
N LYS A 10 18.27 23.38 15.65
CA LYS A 10 17.46 22.18 15.76
C LYS A 10 16.94 21.88 14.35
N ARG A 11 17.69 21.06 13.63
CA ARG A 11 17.24 20.38 12.43
C ARG A 11 16.02 19.57 12.87
N GLY A 12 14.82 20.09 12.60
CA GLY A 12 13.55 19.48 12.98
C GLY A 12 13.35 18.20 12.19
N GLY A 13 14.01 17.12 12.62
CA GLY A 13 13.66 15.77 12.23
C GLY A 13 12.50 15.31 13.10
N ALA A 14 11.52 14.63 12.48
CA ALA A 14 10.49 13.92 13.23
C ALA A 14 11.16 12.93 14.20
N THR A 15 10.65 12.91 15.43
CA THR A 15 10.98 11.88 16.42
C THR A 15 10.59 10.49 15.90
N ASP A 16 11.19 9.43 16.44
CA ASP A 16 10.88 8.06 15.99
C ASP A 16 9.40 7.70 16.22
N ALA A 17 8.79 8.25 17.28
CA ALA A 17 7.35 8.13 17.53
C ALA A 17 6.51 8.84 16.46
N GLU A 18 6.86 10.07 16.06
CA GLU A 18 6.15 10.79 14.99
C GLU A 18 6.30 10.09 13.64
N ARG A 19 7.48 9.52 13.35
CA ARG A 19 7.71 8.74 12.13
C ARG A 19 6.86 7.47 12.12
N ARG A 20 6.80 6.76 13.23
CA ARG A 20 5.99 5.56 13.40
C ARG A 20 4.50 5.85 13.23
N GLU A 21 3.99 6.93 13.84
CA GLU A 21 2.60 7.39 13.66
C GLU A 21 2.32 7.75 12.19
N GLN A 22 3.27 8.38 11.51
CA GLN A 22 3.15 8.67 10.08
C GLN A 22 3.08 7.40 9.23
N THR A 23 3.90 6.39 9.51
CA THR A 23 3.87 5.10 8.81
C THR A 23 2.54 4.37 9.03
N ILE A 24 2.04 4.34 10.28
CA ILE A 24 0.72 3.78 10.61
C ILE A 24 -0.37 4.48 9.81
N GLY A 25 -0.43 5.82 9.84
CA GLY A 25 -1.40 6.60 9.06
C GLY A 25 -1.26 6.43 7.54
N GLY A 26 -0.04 6.13 7.06
CA GLY A 26 0.22 5.72 5.69
C GLY A 26 -0.53 4.44 5.31
N TYR A 27 -0.47 3.42 6.17
CA TYR A 27 -1.21 2.17 5.97
C TYR A 27 -2.73 2.37 6.09
N GLU A 28 -3.22 3.23 6.98
CA GLU A 28 -4.67 3.54 7.08
C GLU A 28 -5.16 4.17 5.77
N THR A 29 -4.38 5.10 5.24
CA THR A 29 -4.66 5.75 3.96
C THR A 29 -4.62 4.72 2.83
N ALA A 30 -3.63 3.83 2.81
CA ALA A 30 -3.52 2.79 1.79
C ALA A 30 -4.72 1.82 1.84
N ILE A 31 -5.16 1.39 3.02
CA ILE A 31 -6.35 0.56 3.22
C ILE A 31 -7.60 1.27 2.67
N GLY A 32 -7.81 2.55 3.01
CA GLY A 32 -8.93 3.32 2.49
C GLY A 32 -8.92 3.40 0.96
N ARG A 33 -7.75 3.61 0.35
CA ARG A 33 -7.59 3.62 -1.11
C ARG A 33 -7.85 2.25 -1.74
N LEU A 34 -7.35 1.17 -1.15
CA LEU A 34 -7.61 -0.19 -1.64
C LEU A 34 -9.12 -0.48 -1.70
N GLN A 35 -9.88 -0.02 -0.70
CA GLN A 35 -11.33 -0.20 -0.67
C GLN A 35 -12.09 0.60 -1.73
N GLU A 36 -11.49 1.66 -2.25
CA GLU A 36 -12.04 2.47 -3.35
C GLU A 36 -11.65 1.93 -4.74
N THR A 37 -10.55 1.16 -4.83
CA THR A 37 -10.04 0.64 -6.10
C THR A 37 -10.82 -0.54 -6.67
N ARG A 38 -10.59 -0.82 -7.96
CA ARG A 38 -11.21 -1.94 -8.70
C ARG A 38 -10.32 -3.18 -8.78
N VAL A 39 -9.60 -3.48 -7.71
CA VAL A 39 -8.84 -4.73 -7.55
C VAL A 39 -9.83 -5.89 -7.27
N PRO A 40 -9.52 -7.16 -7.58
CA PRO A 40 -10.42 -8.25 -7.25
C PRO A 40 -10.70 -8.34 -5.74
N GLU A 41 -11.93 -8.68 -5.32
CA GLU A 41 -12.35 -8.63 -3.91
C GLU A 41 -11.48 -9.52 -3.02
N SER A 42 -11.27 -10.78 -3.44
CA SER A 42 -10.32 -11.69 -2.77
C SER A 42 -8.88 -11.15 -2.64
N ARG A 43 -8.43 -10.34 -3.60
CA ARG A 43 -7.12 -9.66 -3.53
C ARG A 43 -7.16 -8.47 -2.59
N GLN A 44 -8.23 -7.70 -2.63
CA GLN A 44 -8.45 -6.59 -1.71
C GLN A 44 -8.46 -7.08 -0.26
N ASP A 45 -9.16 -8.17 0.04
CA ASP A 45 -9.19 -8.78 1.38
C ASP A 45 -7.79 -9.22 1.83
N ALA A 46 -7.03 -9.87 0.95
CA ALA A 46 -5.66 -10.28 1.24
C ALA A 46 -4.72 -9.09 1.48
N LEU A 47 -4.85 -8.02 0.68
CA LEU A 47 -4.06 -6.80 0.83
C LEU A 47 -4.40 -6.07 2.12
N VAL A 48 -5.69 -5.88 2.42
CA VAL A 48 -6.14 -5.24 3.66
C VAL A 48 -5.70 -6.06 4.88
N GLY A 49 -5.81 -7.39 4.82
CA GLY A 49 -5.32 -8.28 5.87
C GLY A 49 -3.82 -8.14 6.11
N ALA A 50 -3.01 -8.07 5.04
CA ALA A 50 -1.57 -7.89 5.14
C ALA A 50 -1.18 -6.49 5.68
N CYS A 51 -1.87 -5.42 5.24
CA CYS A 51 -1.68 -4.08 5.79
C CYS A 51 -2.00 -4.02 7.28
N ASN A 52 -3.10 -4.63 7.71
CA ASN A 52 -3.48 -4.67 9.12
C ASN A 52 -2.45 -5.42 9.96
N ALA A 53 -1.90 -6.54 9.47
CA ALA A 53 -0.85 -7.26 10.20
C ALA A 53 0.39 -6.38 10.44
N VAL A 54 0.84 -5.65 9.41
CA VAL A 54 1.97 -4.71 9.56
C VAL A 54 1.62 -3.55 10.51
N GLN A 55 0.39 -3.02 10.44
CA GLN A 55 -0.06 -1.99 11.37
C GLN A 55 -0.12 -2.48 12.82
N ASP A 56 -0.64 -3.68 13.06
CA ASP A 56 -0.72 -4.27 14.39
C ASP A 56 0.69 -4.44 14.98
N SER A 57 1.67 -4.87 14.18
CA SER A 57 3.09 -4.91 14.57
C SER A 57 3.66 -3.52 14.85
N LEU A 58 3.33 -2.53 14.01
CA LEU A 58 3.69 -1.13 14.27
C LEU A 58 2.94 -0.53 15.49
N GLN A 59 1.85 -1.11 15.97
CA GLN A 59 1.17 -0.64 17.18
C GLN A 59 1.62 -1.36 18.44
N ALA A 60 2.18 -2.56 18.32
CA ALA A 60 2.81 -3.26 19.42
C ALA A 60 4.01 -2.45 19.95
N ASP A 61 4.27 -2.50 21.26
CA ASP A 61 5.42 -1.82 21.88
C ASP A 61 6.79 -2.40 21.44
N ASP A 62 6.79 -3.41 20.55
CA ASP A 62 8.00 -3.92 19.90
C ASP A 62 8.46 -2.90 18.84
N GLU A 63 9.74 -2.54 18.85
CA GLU A 63 10.29 -1.51 17.95
C GLU A 63 10.44 -1.98 16.49
N THR A 64 10.10 -3.24 16.21
CA THR A 64 10.38 -3.91 14.94
C THR A 64 9.12 -4.45 14.28
N VAL A 65 9.14 -4.45 12.94
CA VAL A 65 8.15 -5.12 12.11
C VAL A 65 8.75 -6.41 11.59
N SER A 66 7.98 -7.49 11.61
CA SER A 66 8.43 -8.78 11.08
C SER A 66 8.71 -8.67 9.58
N THR A 67 9.93 -9.06 9.18
CA THR A 67 10.29 -9.18 7.76
C THR A 67 9.35 -10.12 7.02
N ASP A 68 8.84 -11.18 7.67
CA ASP A 68 7.89 -12.11 7.06
C ASP A 68 6.56 -11.42 6.72
N GLU A 69 6.07 -10.51 7.58
CA GLU A 69 4.84 -9.75 7.33
C GLU A 69 5.01 -8.79 6.14
N LEU A 70 6.15 -8.11 6.07
CA LEU A 70 6.48 -7.22 4.95
C LEU A 70 6.67 -7.99 3.64
N MET A 71 7.26 -9.19 3.69
CA MET A 71 7.38 -10.08 2.55
C MET A 71 6.01 -10.56 2.05
N ILE A 72 5.10 -10.93 2.96
CA ILE A 72 3.73 -11.31 2.60
C ILE A 72 3.02 -10.14 1.94
N LEU A 73 3.07 -8.94 2.52
CA LEU A 73 2.46 -7.74 1.94
C LEU A 73 3.02 -7.46 0.53
N THR A 74 4.34 -7.52 0.37
CA THR A 74 5.02 -7.30 -0.91
C THR A 74 4.58 -8.32 -1.95
N ALA A 75 4.51 -9.61 -1.58
CA ALA A 75 4.10 -10.68 -2.48
C ALA A 75 2.65 -10.52 -2.94
N VAL A 76 1.72 -10.29 -2.00
CA VAL A 76 0.30 -10.09 -2.35
C VAL A 76 0.11 -8.85 -3.21
N THR A 77 0.86 -7.77 -2.95
CA THR A 77 0.80 -6.55 -3.78
C THR A 77 1.34 -6.80 -5.19
N ALA A 78 2.43 -7.55 -5.33
CA ALA A 78 2.97 -7.92 -6.64
C ALA A 78 1.99 -8.79 -7.44
N GLU A 79 1.33 -9.74 -6.78
CA GLU A 79 0.28 -10.56 -7.40
C GLU A 79 -0.91 -9.70 -7.86
N ALA A 80 -1.40 -8.79 -7.02
CA ALA A 80 -2.48 -7.88 -7.38
C ALA A 80 -2.10 -6.96 -8.56
N ILE A 81 -0.85 -6.50 -8.63
CA ILE A 81 -0.35 -5.74 -9.79
C ILE A 81 -0.39 -6.59 -11.05
N ASN A 82 0.00 -7.87 -10.97
CA ASN A 82 -0.06 -8.77 -12.10
C ASN A 82 -1.52 -8.96 -12.57
N ASP A 83 -2.43 -9.20 -11.63
CA ASP A 83 -3.85 -9.35 -11.92
C ASP A 83 -4.43 -8.11 -12.64
N VAL A 84 -4.13 -6.90 -12.13
CA VAL A 84 -4.57 -5.64 -12.74
C VAL A 84 -3.93 -5.40 -14.11
N ARG A 85 -2.66 -5.81 -14.32
CA ARG A 85 -1.98 -5.68 -15.62
C ARG A 85 -2.56 -6.61 -16.67
N GLU A 86 -2.93 -7.82 -16.27
CA GLU A 86 -3.52 -8.84 -17.14
C GLU A 86 -5.02 -8.63 -17.38
N ALA A 87 -5.68 -7.79 -16.58
CA ALA A 87 -7.07 -7.42 -16.77
C ALA A 87 -7.34 -6.91 -18.18
N LYS A 88 -8.44 -7.38 -18.77
CA LYS A 88 -8.91 -6.85 -20.05
C LYS A 88 -9.34 -5.40 -19.84
N THR A 89 -8.84 -4.50 -20.69
CA THR A 89 -9.21 -3.08 -20.63
C THR A 89 -10.18 -2.67 -21.72
N VAL A 90 -11.17 -1.87 -21.36
CA VAL A 90 -12.04 -1.14 -22.28
C VAL A 90 -11.79 0.37 -22.20
N GLY A 91 -12.16 1.10 -23.24
CA GLY A 91 -11.87 2.54 -23.35
C GLY A 91 -12.75 3.40 -22.45
N VAL A 92 -14.02 3.03 -22.31
CA VAL A 92 -15.04 3.78 -21.56
C VAL A 92 -15.93 2.85 -20.75
N GLU A 93 -16.67 3.41 -19.80
CA GLU A 93 -17.52 2.66 -18.88
C GLU A 93 -18.69 1.97 -19.61
N GLU A 94 -19.22 2.55 -20.70
CA GLU A 94 -20.33 1.95 -21.45
C GLU A 94 -19.97 0.62 -22.13
N ASP A 95 -18.68 0.36 -22.34
CA ASP A 95 -18.16 -0.87 -22.94
C ASP A 95 -18.01 -2.02 -21.92
N LEU A 96 -18.28 -1.76 -20.64
CA LEU A 96 -18.13 -2.76 -19.59
C LEU A 96 -19.25 -3.81 -19.64
N PRO A 97 -18.95 -5.08 -19.28
CA PRO A 97 -19.97 -6.11 -19.17
C PRO A 97 -21.02 -5.76 -18.10
N VAL A 98 -22.30 -5.92 -18.45
CA VAL A 98 -23.43 -5.83 -17.51
C VAL A 98 -23.37 -7.04 -16.57
N GLY A 99 -22.60 -6.92 -15.49
CA GLY A 99 -22.33 -8.00 -14.53
C GLY A 99 -20.86 -8.34 -14.30
N ARG A 100 -19.92 -7.44 -14.65
CA ARG A 100 -18.50 -7.62 -14.33
C ARG A 100 -18.31 -7.98 -12.86
N ARG A 101 -17.58 -9.06 -12.60
CA ARG A 101 -17.28 -9.53 -11.25
C ARG A 101 -15.84 -9.16 -10.91
N HIS A 102 -15.68 -8.53 -9.76
CA HIS A 102 -14.37 -8.33 -9.14
C HIS A 102 -14.05 -9.51 -8.19
N ASP A 103 -15.02 -10.38 -7.90
CA ASP A 103 -14.83 -11.52 -6.99
C ASP A 103 -14.37 -12.80 -7.70
N VAL A 104 -13.23 -12.73 -8.38
CA VAL A 104 -12.57 -13.92 -8.92
C VAL A 104 -11.12 -13.93 -8.47
N GLY A 105 -10.75 -14.94 -7.67
CA GLY A 105 -9.39 -15.12 -7.14
C GLY A 105 -8.30 -15.40 -8.18
N VAL A 106 -8.67 -15.42 -9.46
CA VAL A 106 -7.79 -15.45 -10.62
C VAL A 106 -8.42 -14.53 -11.67
N PRO A 107 -7.66 -13.68 -12.38
CA PRO A 107 -8.19 -12.90 -13.50
C PRO A 107 -8.88 -13.83 -14.50
N THR A 108 -10.20 -13.72 -14.62
CA THR A 108 -10.97 -14.42 -15.65
C THR A 108 -11.24 -13.46 -16.80
N GLU A 109 -11.79 -13.96 -17.91
CA GLU A 109 -12.31 -13.10 -18.99
C GLU A 109 -13.37 -12.10 -18.50
N GLU A 110 -13.91 -12.29 -17.29
CA GLU A 110 -14.89 -11.41 -16.63
C GLU A 110 -14.24 -10.28 -15.81
N TYR A 111 -12.93 -10.34 -15.53
CA TYR A 111 -12.21 -9.26 -14.87
C TYR A 111 -11.83 -8.19 -15.90
N VAL A 112 -12.76 -7.26 -16.10
CA VAL A 112 -12.65 -6.17 -17.08
C VAL A 112 -12.64 -4.82 -16.38
N LEU A 113 -11.64 -4.01 -16.72
CA LEU A 113 -11.46 -2.65 -16.20
C LEU A 113 -11.57 -1.63 -17.33
N THR A 114 -11.90 -0.40 -17.00
CA THR A 114 -11.55 0.73 -17.86
C THR A 114 -10.05 1.00 -17.79
N THR A 115 -9.49 1.69 -18.78
CA THR A 115 -8.09 2.14 -18.72
C THR A 115 -7.83 3.00 -17.48
N ALA A 116 -8.77 3.87 -17.11
CA ALA A 116 -8.65 4.74 -15.94
C ALA A 116 -8.64 3.94 -14.63
N GLU A 117 -9.56 2.99 -14.46
CA GLU A 117 -9.59 2.11 -13.28
C GLU A 117 -8.31 1.28 -13.14
N ARG A 118 -7.75 0.80 -14.26
CA ARG A 118 -6.48 0.08 -14.25
C ARG A 118 -5.32 0.98 -13.79
N GLU A 119 -5.22 2.19 -14.33
CA GLU A 119 -4.16 3.13 -13.97
C GLU A 119 -4.25 3.55 -12.50
N GLU A 120 -5.46 3.82 -12.01
CA GLU A 120 -5.73 4.12 -10.61
C GLU A 120 -5.30 2.95 -9.70
N ALA A 121 -5.75 1.73 -10.00
CA ALA A 121 -5.41 0.54 -9.22
C ALA A 121 -3.89 0.29 -9.20
N LEU A 122 -3.20 0.41 -10.34
CA LEU A 122 -1.74 0.29 -10.39
C LEU A 122 -1.03 1.38 -9.57
N GLY A 123 -1.55 2.60 -9.57
CA GLY A 123 -1.02 3.69 -8.76
C GLY A 123 -1.12 3.39 -7.26
N VAL A 124 -2.29 2.94 -6.79
CA VAL A 124 -2.50 2.57 -5.38
C VAL A 124 -1.60 1.41 -4.97
N LEU A 125 -1.54 0.35 -5.76
CA LEU A 125 -0.71 -0.83 -5.46
C LEU A 125 0.79 -0.49 -5.48
N SER A 126 1.22 0.39 -6.38
CA SER A 126 2.63 0.83 -6.44
C SER A 126 3.01 1.68 -5.22
N ASN A 127 2.10 2.55 -4.76
CA ASN A 127 2.30 3.31 -3.52
C ASN A 127 2.36 2.40 -2.30
N LEU A 128 1.55 1.34 -2.26
CA LEU A 128 1.59 0.34 -1.18
C LEU A 128 2.93 -0.42 -1.14
N LEU A 129 3.48 -0.81 -2.28
CA LEU A 129 4.83 -1.40 -2.35
C LEU A 129 5.90 -0.46 -1.81
N LEU A 130 5.85 0.82 -2.17
CA LEU A 130 6.81 1.81 -1.68
C LEU A 130 6.70 1.97 -0.16
N LEU A 131 5.47 2.05 0.36
CA LEU A 131 5.23 2.11 1.80
C LEU A 131 5.80 0.88 2.53
N ALA A 132 5.63 -0.32 1.96
CA ALA A 132 6.21 -1.54 2.52
C ALA A 132 7.75 -1.51 2.53
N VAL A 133 8.38 -1.04 1.45
CA VAL A 133 9.85 -0.90 1.35
C VAL A 133 10.39 0.15 2.32
N ASP A 134 9.69 1.28 2.46
CA ASP A 134 10.06 2.32 3.42
C ASP A 134 9.93 1.79 4.85
N THR A 135 8.88 1.01 5.13
CA THR A 135 8.69 0.35 6.44
C THR A 135 9.82 -0.64 6.75
N ASP A 136 10.21 -1.48 5.77
CA ASP A 136 11.33 -2.42 5.92
C ASP A 136 12.65 -1.68 6.22
N SER A 137 12.90 -0.59 5.50
CA SER A 137 14.11 0.21 5.68
C SER A 137 14.19 0.90 7.05
N GLU A 138 13.04 1.19 7.65
CA GLU A 138 12.93 1.92 8.92
C GLU A 138 12.79 1.01 10.15
N TYR A 139 12.13 -0.14 10.03
CA TYR A 139 11.68 -0.95 11.17
C TYR A 139 11.98 -2.45 11.06
N SER A 140 12.65 -2.94 10.01
CA SER A 140 13.01 -4.36 9.94
C SER A 140 14.08 -4.75 10.96
N GLU A 141 14.01 -6.01 11.43
CA GLU A 141 15.05 -6.58 12.29
C GLU A 141 16.38 -6.67 11.52
N ALA A 142 17.44 -6.05 12.06
CA ALA A 142 18.78 -6.03 11.46
C ALA A 142 19.57 -7.34 11.65
#